data_AF-A0A1Z9JDG1-F1
#
_entry.id   AF-A0A1Z9JDG1-F1
#
_cell.length_a   1.000
_cell.length_b   1.000
_cell.length_c   1.000
_cell.angle_alpha   90.00
_cell.angle_beta   90.00
_cell.angle_gamma   90.00
#
_symmetry.space_group_name_H-M   'P 1'
#
loop_
_entity.id
_entity.type
_entity.pdbx_description
1 polymer ?
#
loop_
_entity_poly.entity_id
_entity_poly.type
_entity_poly.pdbx_seq_one_letter_code
_entity_poly.pdbx_strand_id
1 'polypeptide(L)' 'MAQLLVIAAVVLAQADPVQFLPDDAQVACRAILPQCFRRADWADLCESQPDLQLAHPEACQAALAN' A
#
# COMPACT_ATOMS: atom_id res chain seq x y z
N MET A 1 -21.22 44.24 -1.82
CA MET A 1 -20.79 43.18 -2.77
C MET A 1 -19.40 42.73 -2.34
N ALA A 2 -19.26 41.55 -1.74
CA ALA A 2 -17.96 40.90 -1.53
C ALA A 2 -18.23 39.44 -1.11
N GLN A 3 -18.22 38.53 -2.09
CA GLN A 3 -18.29 37.09 -1.84
C GLN A 3 -16.84 36.60 -1.76
N LEU A 4 -16.38 36.29 -0.54
CA LEU A 4 -15.10 35.63 -0.31
C LEU A 4 -15.25 34.15 -0.73
N LEU A 5 -14.63 33.80 -1.86
CA LEU A 5 -14.47 32.42 -2.29
C LEU A 5 -13.36 31.77 -1.46
N VAL A 6 -13.75 30.94 -0.49
CA VAL A 6 -12.82 30.08 0.26
C VAL A 6 -12.43 28.92 -0.66
N ILE A 7 -11.23 29.00 -1.24
CA ILE A 7 -10.65 27.89 -1.99
C ILE A 7 -10.17 26.86 -0.97
N ALA A 8 -10.99 25.85 -0.70
CA ALA A 8 -10.57 24.70 0.07
C ALA A 8 -9.54 23.92 -0.76
N ALA A 9 -8.26 24.02 -0.38
CA ALA A 9 -7.20 23.21 -0.96
C ALA A 9 -7.40 21.76 -0.52
N VAL A 10 -7.94 20.92 -1.41
CA VAL A 10 -8.01 19.48 -1.23
C VAL A 10 -6.59 18.95 -1.43
N VAL A 11 -5.88 18.66 -0.34
CA VAL A 11 -4.64 17.89 -0.38
C VAL A 11 -5.05 16.44 -0.63
N LEU A 12 -5.03 16.02 -1.90
CA LEU A 12 -5.06 14.61 -2.25
C LEU A 12 -3.73 14.03 -1.77
N ALA A 13 -3.74 13.36 -0.63
CA ALA A 13 -2.62 12.52 -0.22
C ALA A 13 -2.47 11.45 -1.31
N GLN A 14 -1.50 11.66 -2.21
CA GLN A 14 -1.12 10.66 -3.19
C GLN A 14 -0.57 9.50 -2.37
N ALA A 15 -1.32 8.39 -2.28
CA ALA A 15 -0.78 7.17 -1.71
C ALA A 15 0.47 6.83 -2.53
N ASP A 16 1.62 6.71 -1.86
CA ASP A 16 2.85 6.31 -2.53
C ASP A 16 2.57 5.00 -3.30
N PRO A 17 3.08 4.89 -4.55
CA PRO A 17 2.84 3.71 -5.35
C PRO A 17 3.30 2.45 -4.59
N VAL A 18 2.47 1.41 -4.60
CA VAL A 18 2.81 0.13 -3.95
C VAL A 18 4.10 -0.40 -4.56
N GLN A 19 5.14 -0.49 -3.73
CA GLN A 19 6.42 -1.08 -4.09
C GLN A 19 6.63 -2.34 -3.27
N PHE A 20 7.16 -3.36 -3.93
CA PHE A 20 7.58 -4.61 -3.31
C PHE A 20 9.10 -4.73 -3.45
N LEU A 21 9.70 -5.58 -2.62
CA LEU A 21 11.07 -5.97 -2.81
C LEU A 21 11.24 -6.80 -4.11
N PRO A 22 12.43 -6.74 -4.74
CA PRO A 22 12.82 -7.69 -5.77
C PRO A 22 12.72 -9.14 -5.29
N ASP A 23 12.46 -10.08 -6.19
CA ASP A 23 12.22 -11.48 -5.85
C ASP A 23 13.42 -12.20 -5.22
N ASP A 24 14.64 -11.70 -5.44
CA ASP A 24 15.89 -12.22 -4.86
C ASP A 24 16.30 -11.49 -3.57
N ALA A 25 15.58 -10.44 -3.18
CA ALA A 25 15.92 -9.64 -2.02
C ALA A 25 15.78 -10.45 -0.73
N GLN A 26 16.77 -10.38 0.17
CA GLN A 26 16.62 -10.92 1.52
C GLN A 26 15.73 -10.00 2.34
N VAL A 27 14.62 -10.54 2.86
CA VAL A 27 13.70 -9.81 3.71
C VAL A 27 14.39 -9.53 5.06
N ALA A 28 14.79 -8.28 5.28
CA ALA A 28 15.45 -7.83 6.52
C ALA A 28 14.55 -6.93 7.39
N CYS A 29 13.41 -6.49 6.86
CA CYS A 29 12.52 -5.55 7.53
C CYS A 29 11.56 -6.28 8.47
N ARG A 30 11.34 -5.72 9.67
CA ARG A 30 10.43 -6.26 10.70
C ARG A 30 9.05 -5.60 10.71
N ALA A 31 8.86 -4.56 9.91
CA ALA A 31 7.57 -3.89 9.79
C ALA A 31 6.70 -4.62 8.75
N ILE A 32 5.40 -4.74 9.04
CA ILE A 32 4.42 -5.27 8.09
C ILE A 32 4.04 -4.15 7.14
N LEU A 33 4.87 -3.96 6.09
CA LEU A 33 4.68 -2.96 5.06
C LEU A 33 5.01 -3.57 3.69
N PRO A 34 4.27 -3.25 2.62
CA PRO A 34 4.47 -3.88 1.30
C PRO A 34 5.91 -3.81 0.78
N GLN A 35 6.59 -2.67 0.98
CA GLN A 35 7.97 -2.41 0.56
C GLN A 35 9.02 -3.26 1.27
N CYS A 36 8.60 -4.01 2.29
CA CYS A 36 9.45 -4.89 3.07
C CYS A 36 9.35 -6.36 2.65
N PHE A 37 8.44 -6.69 1.74
CA PHE A 37 8.18 -8.06 1.30
C PHE A 37 8.32 -8.18 -0.19
N ARG A 38 8.66 -9.38 -0.64
CA ARG A 38 8.52 -9.74 -2.05
C ARG A 38 7.03 -9.80 -2.38
N ARG A 39 6.70 -9.64 -3.65
CA ARG A 39 5.30 -9.71 -4.11
C ARG A 39 4.63 -11.02 -3.69
N ALA A 40 5.30 -12.15 -3.90
CA ALA A 40 4.77 -13.48 -3.57
C ALA A 40 4.53 -13.64 -2.06
N ASP A 41 5.53 -13.28 -1.24
CA ASP A 41 5.40 -13.35 0.23
C ASP A 41 4.27 -12.44 0.74
N TRP A 42 4.07 -11.27 0.13
CA TRP A 42 2.97 -10.37 0.48
C TRP A 42 1.60 -10.95 0.06
N ALA A 43 1.52 -11.58 -1.12
CA ALA A 43 0.30 -12.26 -1.56
C ALA A 43 -0.10 -13.38 -0.57
N ASP A 44 0.86 -14.21 -0.15
CA ASP A 44 0.64 -15.27 0.84
C ASP A 44 0.17 -14.70 2.20
N LEU A 45 0.74 -13.57 2.63
CA LEU A 45 0.29 -12.87 3.83
C LEU A 45 -1.13 -12.33 3.69
N CYS A 46 -1.49 -11.78 2.53
CA CYS A 46 -2.84 -11.31 2.27
C CYS A 46 -3.85 -12.46 2.31
N GLU A 47 -3.54 -13.62 1.75
CA GLU A 47 -4.44 -14.79 1.80
C GLU A 47 -4.58 -15.38 3.21
N SER A 48 -3.50 -15.37 3.99
CA SER A 48 -3.49 -15.95 5.34
C SER A 48 -4.03 -15.04 6.44
N GLN A 49 -4.01 -13.71 6.25
CA GLN A 49 -4.37 -12.72 7.27
C GLN A 49 -5.42 -11.72 6.75
N PRO A 50 -6.72 -11.91 7.05
CA PRO A 50 -7.80 -11.03 6.60
C PRO A 50 -7.62 -9.58 7.07
N ASP A 51 -7.09 -9.38 8.27
CA ASP A 51 -6.81 -8.05 8.83
C ASP A 51 -5.80 -7.27 7.97
N LEU A 52 -4.87 -7.98 7.31
CA LEU A 52 -3.91 -7.36 6.41
C LEU A 52 -4.57 -6.86 5.13
N GLN A 53 -5.55 -7.60 4.61
CA GLN A 53 -6.35 -7.14 3.47
C GLN A 53 -7.14 -5.87 3.80
N LEU A 54 -7.65 -5.76 5.03
CA LEU A 54 -8.35 -4.55 5.50
C LEU A 54 -7.40 -3.37 5.70
N ALA A 55 -6.19 -3.61 6.22
CA ALA A 55 -5.20 -2.58 6.48
C ALA A 55 -4.49 -2.09 5.20
N HIS A 56 -4.27 -2.98 4.23
CA HIS A 56 -3.52 -2.71 3.00
C HIS A 56 -4.22 -3.26 1.74
N PRO A 57 -5.47 -2.84 1.45
CA PRO A 57 -6.26 -3.42 0.37
C PRO A 57 -5.62 -3.24 -1.01
N GLU A 58 -5.06 -2.05 -1.28
CA GLU A 58 -4.40 -1.74 -2.56
C GLU A 58 -3.15 -2.60 -2.77
N ALA A 59 -2.37 -2.84 -1.71
CA ALA A 59 -1.16 -3.67 -1.80
C ALA A 59 -1.51 -5.15 -1.96
N CYS A 60 -2.54 -5.66 -1.27
CA CYS A 60 -3.03 -7.01 -1.48
C CYS A 60 -3.57 -7.21 -2.89
N GLN A 61 -4.35 -6.26 -3.41
CA GLN A 61 -4.80 -6.31 -4.79
C GLN A 61 -3.62 -6.31 -5.76
N ALA A 62 -2.64 -5.42 -5.57
CA ALA A 62 -1.47 -5.34 -6.43
C ALA A 62 -0.64 -6.64 -6.41
N ALA A 63 -0.52 -7.31 -5.25
CA ALA A 63 0.22 -8.55 -5.13
C ALA A 63 -0.49 -9.75 -5.79
N LEU A 64 -1.81 -9.83 -5.68
CA LEU A 64 -2.63 -10.92 -6.21
C LEU A 64 -2.91 -10.82 -7.73
N ALA A 65 -2.64 -9.67 -8.36
CA ALA A 65 -3.06 -9.37 -9.73
C ALA A 65 -2.28 -10.07 -10.88
N ASN A 66 -1.25 -10.88 -10.58
CA ASN A 66 -0.34 -11.53 -11.56
C ASN A 66 0.23 -10.63 -12.66
#